data_AF-A0A959V1J8-F1
#
_entry.id   AF-A0A959V1J8-F1
#
_cell.length_a   1.000
_cell.length_b   1.000
_cell.length_c   1.000
_cell.angle_alpha   90.00
_cell.angle_beta   90.00
_cell.angle_gamma   90.00
#
_symmetry.space_group_name_H-M   'P 1'
#
loop_
_entity.id
_entity.type
_entity.pdbx_description
1 polymer ?
#
loop_
_entity_poly.entity_id
_entity_poly.type
_entity_poly.pdbx_seq_one_letter_code
_entity_poly.pdbx_strand_id
1 'polypeptide(L)'
;MQRLMSPLILALFLGACGSPAPPVEETGPSTPEPTVTEEPETVPADTSGCDPRVAEYTKLLQDYFADLERMEQQQHYDAPLQEAWAVNAIRLRSALNAVGPAGLGESCWMEYEAAQERYHPLIADKVKALAAMKARQITQGEGS
;
A
#
# COMPACT_ATOMS: atom_id res chain seq x y z
N MET A 1 33.45 37.51 -33.20
CA MET A 1 33.42 36.52 -34.28
C MET A 1 32.30 35.53 -33.99
N GLN A 2 31.43 35.32 -35.00
CA GLN A 2 30.48 34.21 -35.24
C GLN A 2 29.52 33.81 -34.09
N ARG A 3 28.20 34.11 -34.15
CA ARG A 3 27.13 33.45 -34.95
C ARG A 3 26.89 32.00 -34.43
N LEU A 4 25.70 31.51 -34.05
CA LEU A 4 24.35 31.65 -34.59
C LEU A 4 23.31 30.90 -33.71
N MET A 5 22.10 31.43 -33.66
CA MET A 5 20.78 30.77 -33.84
C MET A 5 20.44 29.46 -33.09
N SER A 6 19.38 29.58 -32.29
CA SER A 6 18.36 28.55 -32.03
C SER A 6 17.77 28.00 -33.35
N PRO A 7 17.32 26.74 -33.39
CA PRO A 7 15.89 26.57 -33.58
C PRO A 7 15.25 25.43 -32.77
N LEU A 8 14.12 25.79 -32.19
CA LEU A 8 12.91 24.98 -32.03
C LEU A 8 12.64 24.12 -33.28
N ILE A 9 12.71 22.79 -33.20
CA ILE A 9 12.11 21.90 -34.21
C ILE A 9 11.34 20.77 -33.51
N LEU A 10 10.03 20.96 -33.57
CA LEU A 10 8.98 19.95 -33.47
C LEU A 10 9.21 18.91 -34.59
N ALA A 11 9.33 17.63 -34.25
CA ALA A 11 9.28 16.55 -35.24
C ALA A 11 8.27 15.49 -34.80
N LEU A 12 7.03 15.69 -35.26
CA LEU A 12 6.04 14.63 -35.46
C LEU A 12 6.64 13.56 -36.37
N PHE A 13 6.71 12.31 -35.89
CA PHE A 13 6.70 11.16 -36.78
C PHE A 13 5.59 10.21 -36.38
N LEU A 14 4.52 10.32 -37.16
CA LEU A 14 3.48 9.33 -37.32
C LEU A 14 4.12 8.04 -37.88
N GLY A 15 4.11 6.98 -37.09
CA GLY A 15 4.32 5.61 -37.55
C GLY A 15 2.98 4.98 -37.90
N ALA A 16 2.83 4.60 -39.16
CA ALA A 16 1.62 4.03 -39.75
C ALA A 16 1.53 2.49 -39.58
N CYS A 17 0.27 2.04 -39.47
CA CYS A 17 -0.37 0.84 -40.03
C CYS A 17 0.25 -0.56 -39.85
N GLY A 18 -0.56 -1.47 -39.28
CA GLY A 18 -0.45 -2.91 -39.61
C GLY A 18 -1.23 -3.87 -38.72
N SER A 19 -2.57 -3.85 -38.73
CA SER A 19 -3.37 -5.08 -38.56
C SER A 19 -4.85 -4.86 -38.90
N PRO A 20 -5.43 -5.64 -39.84
CA PRO A 20 -6.86 -5.66 -40.08
C PRO A 20 -7.56 -6.57 -39.06
N ALA A 21 -8.54 -6.04 -38.33
CA ALA A 21 -9.47 -6.82 -37.51
C ALA A 21 -10.86 -6.85 -38.20
N PRO A 22 -11.61 -7.96 -38.11
CA PRO A 22 -12.84 -8.17 -38.86
C PRO A 22 -14.01 -7.31 -38.35
N PRO A 23 -15.05 -7.10 -39.16
CA PRO A 23 -16.22 -6.33 -38.75
C PRO A 23 -17.06 -7.15 -37.76
N VAL A 24 -17.32 -6.58 -36.59
CA VAL A 24 -18.39 -7.03 -35.70
C VAL A 24 -19.55 -6.06 -35.83
N GLU A 25 -20.67 -6.61 -36.29
CA GLU A 25 -21.96 -5.97 -36.44
C GLU A 25 -22.61 -5.56 -35.12
N GLU A 26 -23.53 -4.61 -35.27
CA GLU A 26 -24.71 -4.32 -34.44
C GLU A 26 -24.53 -3.78 -33.01
N THR A 27 -24.51 -2.45 -32.98
CA THR A 27 -25.32 -1.57 -32.11
C THR A 27 -26.54 -2.24 -31.45
N GLY A 28 -26.40 -2.59 -30.17
CA GLY A 28 -27.52 -2.69 -29.23
C GLY A 28 -27.57 -1.45 -28.33
N PRO A 29 -28.75 -0.93 -27.95
CA PRO A 29 -28.87 0.28 -27.15
C PRO A 29 -28.30 0.12 -25.74
N SER A 30 -27.49 1.10 -25.36
CA SER A 30 -26.92 1.30 -24.03
C SER A 30 -27.99 1.33 -22.94
N THR A 31 -27.93 0.37 -22.02
CA THR A 31 -28.42 0.55 -20.66
C THR A 31 -27.19 0.82 -19.79
N PRO A 32 -27.02 2.03 -19.22
CA PRO A 32 -25.99 2.21 -18.20
C PRO A 32 -26.44 1.42 -16.97
N GLU A 33 -25.78 0.28 -16.71
CA GLU A 33 -25.83 -0.34 -15.39
C GLU A 33 -25.33 0.68 -14.36
N PRO A 34 -26.02 0.85 -13.22
CA PRO A 34 -25.52 1.70 -12.16
C PRO A 34 -24.21 1.10 -11.64
N THR A 35 -23.11 1.80 -11.86
CA THR A 35 -21.85 1.54 -11.14
C THR A 35 -22.11 1.80 -9.67
N VAL A 36 -22.39 0.74 -8.91
CA VAL A 36 -22.35 0.78 -7.46
C VAL A 36 -20.88 0.87 -7.09
N THR A 37 -20.41 2.08 -6.80
CA THR A 37 -19.18 2.28 -6.05
C THR A 37 -19.46 1.84 -4.62
N GLU A 38 -19.25 0.57 -4.32
CA GLU A 38 -19.13 0.11 -2.93
C GLU A 38 -17.85 0.74 -2.35
N GLU A 39 -18.03 1.84 -1.62
CA GLU A 39 -17.11 2.18 -0.53
C GLU A 39 -16.94 0.93 0.33
N PRO A 40 -15.72 0.48 0.65
CA PRO A 40 -15.55 -0.68 1.50
C PRO A 40 -16.17 -0.36 2.85
N GLU A 41 -17.32 -0.97 3.12
CA GLU A 41 -18.00 -0.93 4.40
C GLU A 41 -16.98 -1.40 5.45
N THR A 42 -16.53 -0.46 6.28
CA THR A 42 -15.65 -0.76 7.40
C THR A 42 -16.53 -1.36 8.48
N VAL A 43 -16.90 -2.63 8.30
CA VAL A 43 -17.48 -3.41 9.38
C VAL A 43 -16.44 -3.40 10.51
N PRO A 44 -16.72 -2.80 11.67
CA PRO A 44 -15.82 -2.88 12.79
C PRO A 44 -15.72 -4.35 13.18
N ALA A 45 -14.52 -4.92 13.12
CA ALA A 45 -14.23 -6.25 13.62
C ALA A 45 -14.75 -6.35 15.06
N ASP A 46 -15.83 -7.09 15.27
CA ASP A 46 -16.34 -7.37 16.61
C ASP A 46 -15.43 -8.40 17.26
N THR A 47 -14.33 -7.89 17.81
CA THR A 47 -13.35 -8.70 18.55
C THR A 47 -13.79 -8.97 19.99
N SER A 48 -15.03 -8.61 20.36
CA SER A 48 -15.55 -8.85 21.71
C SER A 48 -15.70 -10.37 21.92
N GLY A 49 -14.80 -10.94 22.72
CA GLY A 49 -14.72 -12.38 22.99
C GLY A 49 -13.50 -13.07 22.40
N CYS A 50 -12.68 -12.38 21.59
CA CYS A 50 -11.40 -12.90 21.13
C CYS A 50 -10.30 -12.78 22.19
N ASP A 51 -9.23 -13.58 22.03
CA ASP A 51 -8.00 -13.37 22.77
C ASP A 51 -7.56 -11.90 22.61
N PRO A 52 -7.27 -11.17 23.70
CA PRO A 52 -6.97 -9.74 23.65
C PRO A 52 -5.78 -9.41 22.74
N ARG A 53 -4.90 -10.38 22.48
CA ARG A 53 -3.76 -10.22 21.57
C ARG A 53 -4.19 -10.01 20.12
N VAL A 54 -5.36 -10.51 19.69
CA VAL A 54 -5.89 -10.27 18.33
C VAL A 54 -6.21 -8.78 18.14
N ALA A 55 -6.88 -8.19 19.12
CA ALA A 55 -7.18 -6.76 19.13
C ALA A 55 -5.90 -5.91 19.27
N GLU A 56 -4.98 -6.30 20.17
CA GLU A 56 -3.68 -5.63 20.34
C GLU A 56 -2.88 -5.63 19.03
N TYR A 57 -2.83 -6.77 18.33
CA TYR A 57 -2.11 -6.91 17.07
C TYR A 57 -2.74 -6.07 15.96
N THR A 58 -4.06 -6.11 15.83
CA THR A 58 -4.79 -5.32 14.81
C THR A 58 -4.56 -3.83 15.01
N LYS A 59 -4.69 -3.35 16.26
CA LYS A 59 -4.40 -1.97 16.61
C LYS A 59 -2.94 -1.60 16.36
N LEU A 60 -2.00 -2.48 16.67
CA LEU A 60 -0.59 -2.24 16.41
C LEU A 60 -0.31 -2.02 14.91
N LEU A 61 -0.90 -2.83 14.03
CA LEU A 61 -0.71 -2.67 12.58
C LEU A 61 -1.33 -1.36 12.08
N GLN A 62 -2.50 -0.97 12.61
CA GLN A 62 -3.13 0.32 12.32
C GLN A 62 -2.24 1.50 12.71
N ASP A 63 -1.79 1.52 13.97
CA ASP A 63 -0.96 2.60 14.51
C ASP A 63 0.39 2.66 13.77
N TYR A 64 0.98 1.51 13.45
CA TYR A 64 2.22 1.43 12.67
C TYR A 64 2.04 2.00 11.26
N PHE A 65 0.96 1.65 10.56
CA PHE A 65 0.67 2.21 9.25
C PHE A 65 0.43 3.72 9.30
N ALA A 66 -0.32 4.22 10.27
CA ALA A 66 -0.56 5.66 10.44
C ALA A 66 0.75 6.44 10.71
N ASP A 67 1.65 5.87 11.51
CA ASP A 67 2.96 6.48 11.76
C ASP A 67 3.85 6.50 10.52
N LEU A 68 3.79 5.45 9.70
CA LEU A 68 4.46 5.40 8.39
C LEU A 68 3.95 6.49 7.44
N GLU A 69 2.63 6.70 7.37
CA GLU A 69 2.04 7.78 6.57
C GLU A 69 2.48 9.16 7.07
N ARG A 70 2.51 9.36 8.39
CA ARG A 70 2.98 10.60 8.99
C ARG A 70 4.46 10.86 8.66
N MET A 71 5.31 9.84 8.77
CA MET A 71 6.74 9.93 8.41
C MET A 71 6.93 10.31 6.95
N GLU A 72 6.14 9.73 6.05
CA GLU A 72 6.19 10.02 4.62
C GLU A 72 5.79 11.47 4.33
N GLN A 73 4.69 11.94 4.92
CA GLN A 73 4.21 13.32 4.79
C GLN A 73 5.25 14.34 5.31
N GLN A 74 5.93 14.00 6.40
CA GLN A 74 6.97 14.83 7.02
C GLN A 74 8.33 14.72 6.32
N GLN A 75 8.46 13.84 5.33
CA GLN A 75 9.73 13.46 4.71
C GLN A 75 10.83 13.11 5.72
N HIS A 76 10.45 12.46 6.82
CA HIS A 76 11.33 12.16 7.93
C HIS A 76 11.25 10.68 8.30
N TYR A 77 12.40 9.99 8.32
CA TYR A 77 12.48 8.58 8.69
C TYR A 77 13.06 8.39 10.10
N ASP A 78 12.25 7.87 11.01
CA ASP A 78 12.65 7.50 12.37
C ASP A 78 12.95 5.99 12.44
N ALA A 79 14.22 5.62 12.25
CA ALA A 79 14.63 4.21 12.21
C ALA A 79 14.39 3.46 13.55
N PRO A 80 14.73 4.02 14.73
CA PRO A 80 14.43 3.38 16.00
C PRO A 80 12.95 3.07 16.22
N LEU A 81 12.06 4.01 15.88
CA LEU A 81 10.62 3.79 16.02
C LEU A 81 10.12 2.70 15.08
N GLN A 82 10.60 2.68 13.84
CA GLN A 82 10.27 1.65 12.85
C GLN A 82 10.69 0.24 13.29
N GLU A 83 11.89 0.13 13.87
CA GLU A 83 12.37 -1.13 14.44
C GLU A 83 11.51 -1.59 15.62
N ALA A 84 11.14 -0.67 16.52
CA ALA A 84 10.26 -0.97 17.64
C ALA A 84 8.89 -1.49 17.19
N TRP A 85 8.28 -0.85 16.17
CA TRP A 85 7.02 -1.32 15.57
C TRP A 85 7.15 -2.73 14.99
N ALA A 86 8.19 -2.98 14.19
CA ALA A 86 8.42 -4.26 13.55
C ALA A 86 8.64 -5.40 14.56
N VAL A 87 9.45 -5.17 15.60
CA VAL A 87 9.70 -6.15 16.66
C VAL A 87 8.41 -6.51 17.40
N ASN A 88 7.60 -5.51 17.76
CA ASN A 88 6.34 -5.74 18.46
C ASN A 88 5.31 -6.48 17.58
N ALA A 89 5.22 -6.15 16.29
CA ALA A 89 4.39 -6.88 15.34
C ALA A 89 4.80 -8.36 15.25
N ILE A 90 6.11 -8.64 15.10
CA ILE A 90 6.64 -10.01 15.04
C ILE A 90 6.33 -10.78 16.33
N ARG A 91 6.53 -10.16 17.50
CA ARG A 91 6.25 -10.76 18.81
C ARG A 91 4.79 -11.20 18.92
N LEU A 92 3.84 -10.30 18.63
CA LEU A 92 2.41 -10.60 18.73
C LEU A 92 1.96 -11.63 17.69
N ARG A 93 2.40 -11.48 16.44
CA ARG A 93 2.13 -12.45 15.37
C ARG A 93 2.58 -13.85 15.76
N SER A 94 3.79 -13.97 16.32
CA SER A 94 4.34 -15.25 16.74
C SER A 94 3.53 -15.88 17.87
N ALA A 95 3.09 -15.06 18.84
CA ALA A 95 2.25 -15.51 19.95
C ALA A 95 0.87 -15.99 19.47
N LEU A 96 0.24 -15.29 18.51
CA LEU A 96 -1.05 -15.67 17.93
C LEU A 96 -0.93 -16.94 17.08
N ASN A 97 0.09 -17.04 16.23
CA ASN A 97 0.36 -18.22 15.42
C ASN A 97 0.63 -19.47 16.27
N ALA A 98 1.30 -19.31 17.42
CA ALA A 98 1.57 -20.43 18.34
C ALA A 98 0.29 -21.00 18.96
N VAL A 99 -0.75 -20.16 19.14
CA VAL A 99 -2.06 -20.60 19.64
C VAL A 99 -2.88 -21.20 18.50
N GLY A 100 -2.84 -20.58 17.32
CA GLY A 100 -3.50 -21.06 16.11
C GLY A 100 -5.04 -21.02 16.18
N PRO A 101 -5.73 -21.47 15.12
CA PRO A 101 -7.20 -21.46 15.05
C PRO A 101 -7.85 -22.33 16.12
N ALA A 102 -7.22 -23.46 16.48
CA ALA A 102 -7.74 -24.36 17.50
C ALA A 102 -7.76 -23.73 18.91
N GLY A 103 -6.78 -22.87 19.23
CA GLY A 103 -6.72 -22.21 20.53
C GLY A 103 -7.41 -20.84 20.58
N LEU A 104 -7.52 -20.15 19.44
CA LEU A 104 -8.18 -18.83 19.34
C LEU A 104 -9.67 -18.95 19.01
N GLY A 105 -10.10 -20.06 18.41
CA GLY A 105 -11.40 -20.18 17.75
C GLY A 105 -11.37 -19.61 16.32
N GLU A 106 -12.13 -20.24 15.42
CA GLU A 106 -12.09 -19.91 13.98
C GLU A 106 -12.44 -18.44 13.70
N SER A 107 -13.45 -17.88 14.38
CA SER A 107 -13.84 -16.48 14.21
C SER A 107 -12.69 -15.52 14.52
N CYS A 108 -12.01 -15.73 15.65
CA CYS A 108 -10.90 -14.87 16.07
C CYS A 108 -9.64 -15.07 15.23
N TRP A 109 -9.46 -16.29 14.70
CA TRP A 109 -8.40 -16.56 13.73
C TRP A 109 -8.63 -15.80 12.43
N MET A 110 -9.86 -15.80 11.90
CA MET A 110 -10.20 -15.04 10.71
C MET A 110 -9.99 -13.54 10.90
N GLU A 111 -10.35 -12.98 12.06
CA GLU A 111 -10.08 -11.56 12.35
C GLU A 111 -8.58 -11.25 12.37
N TYR A 112 -7.78 -12.14 12.97
CA TYR A 112 -6.32 -12.04 12.94
C TYR A 112 -5.75 -12.12 11.51
N GLU A 113 -6.23 -13.05 10.69
CA GLU A 113 -5.80 -13.17 9.28
C GLU A 113 -6.21 -11.95 8.45
N ALA A 114 -7.46 -11.48 8.61
CA ALA A 114 -7.95 -10.29 7.91
C ALA A 114 -7.12 -9.04 8.23
N ALA A 115 -6.69 -8.87 9.49
CA ALA A 115 -5.79 -7.78 9.87
C ALA A 115 -4.43 -7.88 9.15
N GLN A 116 -3.87 -9.09 9.01
CA GLN A 116 -2.61 -9.30 8.28
C GLN A 116 -2.76 -8.96 6.81
N GLU A 117 -3.77 -9.52 6.14
CA GLU A 117 -4.04 -9.30 4.73
C GLU A 117 -4.25 -7.83 4.41
N ARG A 118 -4.94 -7.10 5.30
CA ARG A 118 -5.18 -5.67 5.12
C ARG A 118 -3.92 -4.83 5.28
N TYR A 119 -3.14 -5.02 6.34
CA TYR A 119 -2.09 -4.04 6.70
C TYR A 119 -0.67 -4.45 6.29
N HIS A 120 -0.33 -5.74 6.19
CA HIS A 120 1.03 -6.16 5.83
C HIS A 120 1.51 -5.62 4.48
N PRO A 121 0.73 -5.71 3.37
CA PRO A 121 1.20 -5.15 2.10
C PRO A 121 1.36 -3.62 2.17
N LEU A 122 0.43 -2.93 2.84
CA LEU A 122 0.46 -1.47 2.98
C LEU A 122 1.69 -1.01 3.78
N ILE A 123 1.98 -1.66 4.89
CA ILE A 123 3.18 -1.40 5.71
C ILE A 123 4.44 -1.65 4.90
N ALA A 124 4.52 -2.77 4.17
CA ALA A 124 5.69 -3.11 3.36
C ALA A 124 5.98 -2.05 2.29
N ASP A 125 4.94 -1.58 1.59
CA ASP A 125 5.07 -0.55 0.55
C ASP A 125 5.54 0.78 1.14
N LYS A 126 4.98 1.20 2.29
CA LYS A 126 5.40 2.43 2.96
C LYS A 126 6.83 2.37 3.48
N VAL A 127 7.23 1.26 4.11
CA VAL A 127 8.62 1.05 4.57
C VAL A 127 9.59 1.14 3.39
N LYS A 128 9.25 0.54 2.24
CA LYS A 128 10.05 0.64 1.01
C LYS A 128 10.16 2.07 0.50
N ALA A 129 9.06 2.82 0.49
CA ALA A 129 9.03 4.22 0.06
C ALA A 129 9.92 5.11 0.96
N LEU A 130 9.81 4.94 2.27
CA LEU A 130 10.63 5.68 3.24
C LEU A 130 12.11 5.31 3.17
N ALA A 131 12.44 4.04 2.96
CA ALA A 131 13.82 3.62 2.75
C ALA A 131 14.45 4.28 1.51
N ALA A 132 13.68 4.38 0.42
CA ALA A 132 14.11 5.07 -0.80
C ALA A 132 14.30 6.59 -0.56
N MET A 133 13.44 7.21 0.26
CA MET A 133 13.57 8.61 0.65
C MET A 133 14.83 8.87 1.48
N LYS A 134 15.08 8.04 2.50
CA LYS A 134 16.30 8.09 3.31
C LYS A 134 17.56 8.00 2.45
N ALA A 135 17.58 7.08 1.47
CA ALA A 135 18.71 6.93 0.57
C ALA A 135 18.99 8.23 -0.22
N ARG A 136 17.95 8.94 -0.69
CA ARG A 136 18.09 10.22 -1.39
C ARG A 136 18.64 11.33 -0.48
N GLN A 137 18.17 11.42 0.77
CA GLN A 137 18.65 12.42 1.72
C GLN A 137 20.15 12.28 2.01
N ILE A 138 20.64 11.04 2.14
CA ILE A 138 22.07 10.77 2.33
C ILE A 138 22.87 11.32 1.14
N THR A 139 22.44 11.02 -0.10
CA THR A 139 23.15 11.49 -1.31
C THR A 139 23.15 13.01 -1.50
N GLN A 140 22.20 13.74 -0.90
CA GLN A 140 22.11 15.20 -1.00
C GLN A 140 22.86 15.93 0.14
N GLY A 141 22.98 15.30 1.31
CA GLY A 141 23.66 15.88 2.48
C GLY A 141 25.19 15.84 2.44
N GLU A 142 25.79 15.00 1.60
CA GLU A 142 27.26 14.85 1.48
C GLU A 142 27.93 15.91 0.58
N GLY A 143 27.16 16.88 0.05
CA GLY A 143 27.66 17.89 -0.90
C GLY A 143 27.58 19.35 -0.44
N SER A 144 27.28 19.63 0.84
CA SER A 144 27.20 21.00 1.40
C SER A 144 28.41 21.37 2.24
#